data_AF-A0A2V6FQ74-F1
#
_entry.id   AF-A0A2V6FQ74-F1
#
_cell.length_a   1.000
_cell.length_b   1.000
_cell.length_c   1.000
_cell.angle_alpha   90.00
_cell.angle_beta   90.00
_cell.angle_gamma   90.00
#
_symmetry.space_group_name_H-M   'P 1'
#
loop_
_entity.id
_entity.type
_entity.pdbx_description
1 polymer ?
#
loop_
_entity_poly.entity_id
_entity_poly.type
_entity_poly.pdbx_seq_one_letter_code
_entity_poly.pdbx_strand_id
1 'polypeptide(L)'
;YFGDMTRTVLRGRASDAQRNLWETVKAGQALALKKIKAGVDGMTIHKAIQEFFANRGFPTEVRKGRRVGFFHGTGHGLGLEIHEHPRLQKVTLKDRQVLTVEPGLYYPSLGGVRIEDVVLVMKEGCKILSRFPKQLEI
;
A
#
# COMPACT_ATOMS: atom_id res chain seq x y z
N TYR A 1 -14.99 -14.88 7.15
CA TYR A 1 -14.13 -13.69 7.04
C TYR A 1 -12.93 -14.02 6.19
N PHE A 2 -12.61 -13.15 5.23
CA PHE A 2 -11.45 -13.29 4.36
C PHE A 2 -10.16 -12.76 5.02
N GLY A 3 -9.03 -13.28 4.55
CA GLY A 3 -7.72 -12.67 4.75
C GLY A 3 -7.14 -12.29 3.40
N ASP A 4 -6.44 -11.16 3.34
CA ASP A 4 -5.76 -10.67 2.14
C ASP A 4 -4.33 -10.24 2.48
N MET A 5 -3.38 -10.56 1.61
CA MET A 5 -1.97 -10.28 1.83
C MET A 5 -1.17 -10.46 0.53
N THR A 6 -0.47 -9.40 0.15
CA THR A 6 0.53 -9.42 -0.92
C THR A 6 1.95 -9.25 -0.35
N ARG A 7 2.87 -10.09 -0.83
CA ARG A 7 4.32 -9.92 -0.68
C ARG A 7 4.97 -9.99 -2.05
N THR A 8 5.86 -9.05 -2.32
CA THR A 8 6.74 -9.13 -3.49
C THR A 8 8.11 -9.57 -3.01
N VAL A 9 8.59 -10.69 -3.56
CA VAL A 9 9.92 -11.26 -3.29
C VAL A 9 10.66 -11.45 -4.61
N LEU A 10 11.97 -11.54 -4.53
CA LEU A 10 12.89 -11.79 -5.64
C LEU A 10 13.73 -13.01 -5.28
N ARG A 11 13.73 -14.01 -6.16
CA ARG A 11 14.59 -15.18 -6.03
C ARG A 11 16.01 -14.80 -6.43
N GLY A 12 16.96 -14.86 -5.49
CA GLY A 12 18.33 -14.39 -5.69
C GLY A 12 18.53 -12.92 -5.29
N ARG A 13 19.48 -12.24 -5.95
CA ARG A 13 19.90 -10.89 -5.59
C ARG A 13 19.20 -9.83 -6.43
N ALA A 14 18.62 -8.83 -5.77
CA ALA A 14 17.99 -7.71 -6.44
C ALA A 14 19.04 -6.76 -7.03
N SER A 15 18.76 -6.21 -8.20
CA SER A 15 19.48 -5.02 -8.68
C SER A 15 19.18 -3.82 -7.76
N ASP A 16 20.03 -2.80 -7.79
CA ASP A 16 19.82 -1.60 -6.97
C ASP A 16 18.52 -0.88 -7.30
N ALA A 17 18.11 -0.89 -8.57
CA ALA A 17 16.83 -0.32 -9.00
C ALA A 17 15.62 -1.09 -8.43
N GLN A 18 15.68 -2.43 -8.43
CA GLN A 18 14.63 -3.26 -7.84
C GLN A 18 14.57 -3.10 -6.31
N ARG A 19 15.73 -3.06 -5.65
CA ARG A 19 15.81 -2.82 -4.20
C ARG A 19 15.24 -1.45 -3.84
N ASN A 20 15.59 -0.41 -4.58
CA ASN A 20 15.07 0.94 -4.36
C ASN A 20 13.54 1.01 -4.57
N LEU A 21 13.02 0.36 -5.62
CA LEU A 21 11.57 0.26 -5.86
C LEU A 21 10.86 -0.43 -4.68
N TRP A 22 11.41 -1.56 -4.20
CA TRP A 22 10.81 -2.32 -3.12
C TRP A 22 10.84 -1.60 -1.78
N GLU A 23 11.99 -1.02 -1.41
CA GLU A 23 12.11 -0.24 -0.17
C GLU A 23 11.23 1.01 -0.21
N THR A 24 11.05 1.62 -1.38
CA THR A 24 10.11 2.73 -1.56
C THR A 24 8.68 2.30 -1.25
N VAL A 25 8.20 1.19 -1.81
CA VAL A 25 6.85 0.68 -1.52
C VAL A 25 6.69 0.32 -0.04
N LYS A 26 7.68 -0.35 0.56
CA LYS A 26 7.68 -0.69 1.99
C LYS A 26 7.60 0.55 2.87
N ALA A 27 8.37 1.59 2.55
CA ALA A 27 8.35 2.85 3.28
C ALA A 27 7.02 3.60 3.08
N GLY A 28 6.45 3.59 1.88
CA GLY A 28 5.12 4.17 1.60
C GLY A 28 4.00 3.47 2.36
N GLN A 29 4.06 2.13 2.46
CA GLN A 29 3.13 1.38 3.30
C GLN A 29 3.29 1.72 4.79
N ALA A 30 4.52 1.80 5.28
CA ALA A 30 4.78 2.20 6.67
C ALA A 30 4.29 3.63 6.97
N LEU A 31 4.40 4.56 6.02
CA LEU A 31 3.84 5.90 6.11
C LEU A 31 2.31 5.86 6.24
N ALA A 32 1.64 5.02 5.45
CA ALA A 32 0.21 4.83 5.52
C ALA A 32 -0.21 4.32 6.91
N LEU A 33 0.42 3.23 7.37
CA LEU A 33 0.14 2.59 8.66
C LEU A 33 0.28 3.57 9.85
N LYS A 34 1.28 4.46 9.82
CA LYS A 34 1.47 5.50 10.84
C LYS A 34 0.36 6.56 10.87
N LYS A 35 -0.32 6.79 9.74
CA LYS A 35 -1.37 7.81 9.60
C LYS A 35 -2.77 7.27 9.87
N ILE A 36 -2.97 5.95 9.79
CA ILE A 36 -4.28 5.33 9.99
C ILE A 36 -4.68 5.44 11.46
N LYS A 37 -5.80 6.11 11.70
CA LYS A 37 -6.58 6.07 12.95
C LYS A 37 -8.00 6.58 12.69
N ALA A 38 -8.91 6.35 13.63
CA ALA A 38 -10.27 6.87 13.53
C ALA A 38 -10.28 8.41 13.37
N GLY A 39 -11.20 8.92 12.55
CA GLY A 39 -11.34 10.35 12.24
C GLY A 39 -10.44 10.88 11.12
N VAL A 40 -9.42 10.12 10.68
CA VAL A 40 -8.55 10.55 9.58
C VAL A 40 -9.25 10.38 8.23
N ASP A 41 -9.21 11.41 7.39
CA ASP A 41 -9.59 11.33 5.98
C ASP A 41 -8.54 10.54 5.21
N GLY A 42 -8.92 9.38 4.69
CA GLY A 42 -8.00 8.50 3.99
C GLY A 42 -7.57 9.00 2.61
N MET A 43 -8.21 10.04 2.05
CA MET A 43 -7.65 10.77 0.89
C MET A 43 -6.32 11.44 1.26
N THR A 44 -6.18 11.96 2.48
CA THR A 44 -4.91 12.56 2.94
C THR A 44 -3.79 11.52 3.02
N ILE A 45 -4.13 10.28 3.39
CA ILE A 45 -3.19 9.15 3.41
C ILE A 45 -2.77 8.80 1.98
N HIS A 46 -3.73 8.69 1.05
CA HIS A 46 -3.45 8.38 -0.35
C HIS A 46 -2.53 9.42 -0.99
N LYS A 47 -2.83 10.71 -0.82
CA LYS A 47 -1.99 11.82 -1.32
C LYS A 47 -0.58 11.81 -0.72
N ALA A 48 -0.45 11.57 0.58
CA ALA A 48 0.86 11.50 1.23
C ALA A 48 1.74 10.39 0.64
N ILE A 49 1.16 9.25 0.26
CA ILE A 49 1.90 8.17 -0.41
C ILE A 49 2.28 8.56 -1.84
N GLN A 50 1.36 9.17 -2.59
CA GLN A 50 1.65 9.67 -3.95
C GLN A 50 2.80 10.68 -3.95
N GLU A 51 2.77 11.66 -3.05
CA GLU A 51 3.83 12.65 -2.86
C GLU A 51 5.14 11.98 -2.44
N PHE A 52 5.09 11.05 -1.48
CA PHE A 52 6.26 10.30 -1.05
C PHE A 52 6.91 9.52 -2.20
N PHE A 53 6.11 8.81 -3.01
CA PHE A 53 6.61 8.08 -4.17
C PHE A 53 7.18 9.01 -5.23
N ALA A 54 6.53 10.11 -5.55
CA ALA A 54 7.05 11.11 -6.48
C ALA A 54 8.41 11.67 -6.01
N ASN A 55 8.53 12.02 -4.72
CA ASN A 55 9.78 12.52 -4.11
C ASN A 55 10.90 11.47 -4.09
N ARG A 56 10.56 10.18 -4.15
CA ARG A 56 11.51 9.06 -4.28
C ARG A 56 11.88 8.73 -5.74
N GLY A 57 11.39 9.52 -6.70
CA GLY A 57 11.64 9.31 -8.13
C GLY A 57 10.67 8.33 -8.80
N PHE A 58 9.55 8.02 -8.16
CA PHE A 58 8.53 7.10 -8.66
C PHE A 58 7.16 7.80 -8.79
N PRO A 59 7.02 8.82 -9.67
CA PRO A 59 5.74 9.47 -9.89
C PRO A 59 4.74 8.53 -10.57
N THR A 60 3.46 8.80 -10.35
CA THR A 60 2.37 8.22 -11.15
C THR A 60 2.17 9.07 -12.41
N GLU A 61 2.25 8.46 -13.58
CA GLU A 61 2.22 9.16 -14.87
C GLU A 61 1.63 8.27 -15.97
N VAL A 62 1.43 8.84 -17.16
CA VAL A 62 1.00 8.10 -18.36
C VAL A 62 2.17 7.98 -19.33
N ARG A 63 2.63 6.74 -19.59
CA ARG A 63 3.68 6.43 -20.58
C ARG A 63 3.07 5.62 -21.71
N LYS A 64 3.19 6.12 -22.95
CA LYS A 64 2.66 5.45 -24.16
C LYS A 64 1.18 5.03 -24.02
N GLY A 65 0.35 5.93 -23.49
CA GLY A 65 -1.08 5.68 -23.27
C GLY A 65 -1.43 4.76 -22.10
N ARG A 66 -0.47 4.35 -21.27
CA ARG A 66 -0.71 3.49 -20.09
C ARG A 66 -0.25 4.17 -18.80
N ARG A 67 -1.05 4.05 -17.74
CA ARG A 67 -0.65 4.53 -16.40
C ARG A 67 0.48 3.66 -15.83
N VAL A 68 1.48 4.30 -15.25
CA VAL A 68 2.58 3.66 -14.51
C VAL A 68 2.73 4.32 -13.14
N GLY A 69 3.41 3.66 -12.21
CA GLY A 69 3.52 4.11 -10.82
C GLY A 69 2.35 3.64 -9.97
N PHE A 70 1.85 4.49 -9.06
CA PHE A 70 0.79 4.17 -8.11
C PHE A 70 -0.55 4.72 -8.60
N PHE A 71 -1.24 3.92 -9.42
CA PHE A 71 -2.46 4.32 -10.15
C PHE A 71 -3.77 3.69 -9.61
N HIS A 72 -3.68 2.94 -8.52
CA HIS A 72 -4.82 2.35 -7.81
C HIS A 72 -4.97 2.97 -6.43
N GLY A 73 -6.04 2.63 -5.70
CA GLY A 73 -6.22 3.13 -4.34
C GLY A 73 -5.30 2.45 -3.32
N THR A 74 -5.10 3.11 -2.18
CA THR A 74 -4.23 2.58 -1.11
C THR A 74 -4.76 1.31 -0.45
N GLY A 75 -6.07 1.05 -0.55
CA GLY A 75 -6.69 -0.16 -0.04
C GLY A 75 -8.21 -0.08 0.04
N HIS A 76 -8.82 -1.13 0.57
CA HIS A 76 -10.26 -1.32 0.66
C HIS A 76 -10.67 -2.05 1.94
N GLY A 77 -11.96 -2.01 2.28
CA GLY A 77 -12.52 -2.80 3.37
C GLY A 77 -12.41 -4.29 3.07
N LEU A 78 -12.27 -5.09 4.12
CA LEU A 78 -12.19 -6.55 4.04
C LEU A 78 -12.99 -7.18 5.18
N GLY A 79 -13.82 -8.16 4.83
CA GLY A 79 -14.71 -8.79 5.80
C GLY A 79 -15.36 -10.06 5.27
N LEU A 80 -16.65 -9.97 4.95
CA LEU A 80 -17.40 -11.08 4.35
C LEU A 80 -17.20 -11.15 2.84
N GLU A 81 -16.83 -10.02 2.22
CA GLU A 81 -16.42 -9.94 0.82
C GLU A 81 -14.92 -9.63 0.76
N ILE A 82 -14.27 -10.05 -0.34
CA ILE A 82 -12.86 -9.72 -0.60
C ILE A 82 -12.70 -8.20 -0.76
N HIS A 83 -13.63 -7.56 -1.46
CA HIS A 83 -13.65 -6.11 -1.66
C HIS A 83 -14.96 -5.50 -1.11
N GLU A 84 -14.92 -4.97 0.11
CA GLU A 84 -16.04 -4.23 0.69
C GLU A 84 -15.72 -2.75 0.92
N HIS A 85 -16.74 -1.99 1.31
CA HIS A 85 -16.53 -0.61 1.76
C HIS A 85 -15.81 -0.59 3.12
N PRO A 86 -14.99 0.43 3.40
CA PRO A 86 -14.73 1.60 2.56
C PRO A 86 -13.52 1.45 1.62
N ARG A 87 -13.42 2.31 0.59
CA ARG A 87 -12.15 2.52 -0.12
C ARG A 87 -11.31 3.52 0.66
N LEU A 88 -10.06 3.19 0.96
CA LEU A 88 -9.20 3.99 1.84
C LEU A 88 -9.05 5.45 1.35
N GLN A 89 -9.10 5.70 0.05
CA GLN A 89 -8.99 7.08 -0.49
C GLN A 89 -10.32 7.87 -0.55
N LYS A 90 -11.45 7.30 -0.11
CA LYS A 90 -12.79 7.92 -0.23
C LYS A 90 -13.59 7.75 1.07
N VAL A 91 -12.94 7.94 2.21
CA VAL A 91 -13.56 7.70 3.53
C VAL A 91 -12.90 8.50 4.64
N THR A 92 -13.70 8.93 5.61
CA THR A 92 -13.22 9.25 6.95
C THR A 92 -13.22 7.97 7.80
N LEU A 93 -12.05 7.53 8.20
CA LEU A 93 -11.86 6.26 8.91
C LEU A 93 -12.65 6.23 10.23
N LYS A 94 -13.26 5.08 10.53
CA LYS A 94 -14.01 4.83 11.76
C LYS A 94 -13.31 3.75 12.58
N ASP A 95 -13.45 3.86 13.90
CA ASP A 95 -12.97 2.84 14.83
C ASP A 95 -13.56 1.46 14.47
N ARG A 96 -12.76 0.42 14.61
CA ARG A 96 -13.09 -0.98 14.32
C ARG A 96 -13.31 -1.35 12.85
N GLN A 97 -13.01 -0.46 11.89
CA GLN A 97 -12.97 -0.85 10.48
C GLN A 97 -11.79 -1.80 10.20
N VAL A 98 -11.99 -2.77 9.32
CA VAL A 98 -10.94 -3.66 8.82
C VAL A 98 -10.70 -3.34 7.36
N LEU A 99 -9.45 -3.08 6.99
CA LEU A 99 -9.07 -2.66 5.63
C LEU A 99 -7.68 -3.14 5.22
N THR A 100 -7.47 -3.33 3.92
CA THR A 100 -6.16 -3.55 3.30
C THR A 100 -5.37 -2.25 3.25
N VAL A 101 -4.05 -2.35 3.35
CA VAL A 101 -3.09 -1.26 3.15
C VAL A 101 -2.02 -1.77 2.20
N GLU A 102 -2.21 -1.47 0.91
CA GLU A 102 -1.61 -2.20 -0.19
C GLU A 102 -1.00 -1.30 -1.29
N PRO A 103 -0.26 -0.22 -0.97
CA PRO A 103 0.33 0.60 -2.02
C PRO A 103 1.24 -0.24 -2.93
N GLY A 104 1.24 0.08 -4.22
CA GLY A 104 2.03 -0.63 -5.21
C GLY A 104 2.54 0.29 -6.32
N LEU A 105 3.74 0.00 -6.80
CA LEU A 105 4.39 0.71 -7.89
C LEU A 105 4.64 -0.25 -9.05
N TYR A 106 4.26 0.14 -10.26
CA TYR A 106 4.39 -0.69 -11.46
C TYR A 106 4.99 0.10 -12.61
N TYR A 107 6.14 -0.37 -13.12
CA TYR A 107 6.86 0.22 -14.24
C TYR A 107 7.34 -0.90 -15.16
N PRO A 108 6.94 -0.93 -16.44
CA PRO A 108 7.29 -2.04 -17.35
C PRO A 108 8.80 -2.38 -17.41
N SER A 109 9.68 -1.40 -17.24
CA SER A 109 11.13 -1.60 -17.26
C SER A 109 11.74 -2.10 -15.94
N LEU A 110 11.02 -2.00 -14.81
CA LEU A 110 11.49 -2.42 -13.48
C LEU A 110 10.69 -3.58 -12.88
N GLY A 111 9.48 -3.83 -13.39
CA GLY A 111 8.50 -4.75 -12.81
C GLY A 111 7.48 -4.05 -11.93
N GLY A 112 6.92 -4.81 -10.98
CA GLY A 112 5.92 -4.31 -10.04
C GLY A 112 6.23 -4.75 -8.62
N VAL A 113 6.04 -3.86 -7.66
CA VAL A 113 6.08 -4.18 -6.23
C VAL A 113 4.77 -3.74 -5.60
N ARG A 114 4.12 -4.66 -4.90
CA ARG A 114 3.04 -4.38 -3.95
C ARG A 114 3.34 -5.04 -2.62
N ILE A 115 3.08 -4.32 -1.54
CA ILE A 115 3.19 -4.82 -0.17
C ILE A 115 1.89 -4.49 0.53
N GLU A 116 1.26 -5.52 1.06
CA GLU A 116 -0.09 -5.42 1.61
C GLU A 116 -0.19 -6.08 2.97
N ASP A 117 -0.88 -5.41 3.87
CA ASP A 117 -1.33 -5.97 5.14
C ASP A 117 -2.76 -5.54 5.41
N VAL A 118 -3.50 -6.37 6.15
CA VAL A 118 -4.81 -6.02 6.68
C VAL A 118 -4.64 -5.39 8.05
N VAL A 119 -5.37 -4.31 8.30
CA VAL A 119 -5.35 -3.61 9.58
C VAL A 119 -6.75 -3.45 10.17
N LEU A 120 -6.82 -3.49 11.49
CA LEU A 120 -7.94 -3.00 12.28
C LEU A 120 -7.67 -1.54 12.65
N VAL A 121 -8.52 -0.62 12.19
CA VAL A 121 -8.50 0.79 12.59
C VAL A 121 -8.90 0.88 14.06
N MET A 122 -8.13 1.66 14.83
CA MET A 122 -8.40 1.94 16.24
C MET A 122 -8.60 3.45 16.43
N LYS A 123 -9.09 3.85 17.62
CA LYS A 123 -9.15 5.27 18.01
C LYS A 123 -7.79 5.96 17.86
N GLU A 124 -6.74 5.32 18.36
CA GLU A 124 -5.35 5.75 18.15
C GLU A 124 -4.59 4.67 17.38
N GLY A 125 -4.19 5.00 16.15
CA GLY A 125 -3.44 4.10 15.28
C GLY A 125 -4.27 2.98 14.64
N CYS A 126 -3.56 1.91 14.28
CA CYS A 126 -4.14 0.68 13.76
C CYS A 126 -3.37 -0.55 14.26
N LYS A 127 -4.02 -1.70 14.22
CA LYS A 127 -3.41 -3.00 14.52
C LYS A 127 -3.27 -3.79 13.24
N ILE A 128 -2.04 -4.17 12.89
CA ILE A 128 -1.76 -5.07 11.77
C ILE A 128 -2.21 -6.49 12.14
N LEU A 129 -2.97 -7.14 11.26
CA LEU A 129 -3.52 -8.48 11.47
C LEU A 129 -2.67 -9.58 10.84
N SER A 130 -1.90 -9.27 9.80
CA SER A 130 -0.93 -10.15 9.16
C SER A 130 0.44 -10.13 9.89
N ARG A 131 1.15 -11.27 9.87
CA ARG A 131 2.43 -11.46 10.59
C ARG A 131 3.61 -11.83 9.68
N PHE A 132 3.36 -12.14 8.41
CA PHE A 132 4.42 -12.59 7.52
C PHE A 132 5.45 -11.47 7.26
N PRO A 133 6.76 -11.74 7.35
CA PRO A 133 7.77 -10.71 7.21
C PRO A 133 7.75 -10.09 5.81
N LYS A 134 8.28 -8.86 5.72
CA LYS A 134 8.55 -8.18 4.46
C LYS A 134 10.03 -8.36 4.15
N GLN A 135 10.34 -9.33 3.30
CA GLN A 135 11.71 -9.65 2.87
C GLN A 135 11.76 -9.63 1.34
N LEU A 136 12.75 -8.95 0.77
CA LEU A 136 12.89 -8.86 -0.68
C LEU A 136 13.56 -10.10 -1.26
N GLU A 137 14.72 -10.50 -0.73
CA GLU A 137 15.57 -11.52 -1.35
C GLU A 137 15.39 -12.86 -0.63
N ILE A 138 15.10 -13.92 -1.41
CA ILE A 138 14.97 -15.33 -0.96
C ILE A 138 15.81 -16.28 -1.81
#